data_AF-A0A7Y3LLL6-F1
#
_entry.id   AF-A0A7Y3LLL6-F1
#
_cell.length_a   1.000
_cell.length_b   1.000
_cell.length_c   1.000
_cell.angle_alpha   90.00
_cell.angle_beta   90.00
_cell.angle_gamma   90.00
#
_symmetry.space_group_name_H-M   'P 1'
#
loop_
_entity.id
_entity.type
_entity.pdbx_description
1 polymer ?
#
loop_
_entity_poly.entity_id
_entity_poly.type
_entity_poly.pdbx_seq_one_letter_code
_entity_poly.pdbx_strand_id
1 'polypeptide(L)'
;MFGSNETFKIADDAEVSQSREVIKDWLETLTDRFAGMVTGIDGDSKRWLVRTKGQVKEYTTVWFSLDQRSLQVESQLMPAAEEDVERCYEFLLRKNSKLV
;
A
#
# COMPACT_ATOMS: atom_id res chain seq x y z
N MET A 1 17.34 9.37 -34.36
CA MET A 1 18.36 9.12 -33.32
C MET A 1 17.63 8.87 -32.02
N PHE A 2 17.54 7.62 -31.58
CA PHE A 2 17.00 7.30 -30.25
C PHE A 2 18.18 7.40 -29.27
N GLY A 3 18.19 8.47 -28.48
CA GLY A 3 19.22 8.74 -27.48
C GLY A 3 19.13 7.74 -26.34
N SER A 4 20.32 7.27 -25.94
CA SER A 4 20.66 6.70 -24.63
C SER A 4 19.67 5.71 -24.02
N ASN A 5 20.01 4.44 -24.18
CA ASN A 5 19.54 3.33 -23.37
C ASN A 5 19.98 3.59 -21.91
N GLU A 6 19.11 4.23 -21.10
CA GLU A 6 19.30 4.25 -19.64
C GLU A 6 19.25 2.81 -19.16
N THR A 7 20.41 2.25 -18.83
CA THR A 7 20.49 0.97 -18.16
C THR A 7 19.74 1.11 -16.84
N PHE A 8 18.51 0.57 -16.79
CA PHE A 8 17.69 0.49 -15.59
C PHE A 8 18.49 -0.24 -14.49
N LYS A 9 19.24 0.48 -13.65
CA LYS A 9 20.07 -0.08 -12.57
C LYS A 9 19.19 -0.79 -11.57
N ILE A 10 19.19 -2.12 -11.56
CA ILE A 10 18.48 -2.92 -10.56
C ILE A 10 19.11 -2.57 -9.21
N ALA A 11 18.27 -2.20 -8.25
CA ALA A 11 18.75 -1.90 -6.91
C ALA A 11 19.40 -3.17 -6.35
N ASP A 12 20.61 -3.04 -5.82
CA ASP A 12 21.24 -4.17 -5.16
C ASP A 12 20.54 -4.48 -3.82
N ASP A 13 20.82 -5.65 -3.25
CA ASP A 13 20.17 -6.09 -2.01
C ASP A 13 20.42 -5.14 -0.83
N ALA A 14 21.53 -4.40 -0.84
CA ALA A 14 21.83 -3.42 0.21
C ALA A 14 20.98 -2.15 0.05
N GLU A 15 20.84 -1.62 -1.17
CA GLU A 15 19.98 -0.48 -1.50
C GLU A 15 18.50 -0.78 -1.16
N VAL A 16 18.02 -1.99 -1.47
CA VAL A 16 16.65 -2.41 -1.09
C VAL A 16 16.50 -2.55 0.42
N SER A 17 17.51 -3.08 1.12
CA SER A 17 17.49 -3.22 2.57
C SER A 17 17.48 -1.86 3.27
N GLN A 18 18.25 -0.89 2.78
CA GLN A 18 18.20 0.48 3.29
C GLN A 18 16.81 1.10 3.11
N SER A 19 16.17 0.88 1.95
CA SER A 19 14.82 1.38 1.70
C SER A 19 13.79 0.74 2.64
N ARG A 20 13.96 -0.53 3.01
CA ARG A 20 13.09 -1.21 3.99
C ARG A 20 13.17 -0.57 5.37
N GLU A 21 14.37 -0.25 5.84
CA GLU A 21 14.55 0.43 7.12
C GLU A 21 13.92 1.82 7.10
N VAL A 22 14.12 2.59 6.03
CA VAL A 22 13.48 3.92 5.88
C VAL A 22 11.95 3.82 5.92
N ILE A 23 11.37 2.82 5.23
CA ILE A 23 9.92 2.62 5.25
C ILE A 23 9.44 2.15 6.63
N LYS A 24 10.17 1.24 7.28
CA LYS A 24 9.84 0.79 8.64
C LYS A 24 9.82 1.96 9.62
N ASP A 25 10.87 2.78 9.64
CA ASP A 25 10.97 3.96 10.50
C ASP A 25 9.84 4.95 10.19
N TRP A 26 9.56 5.20 8.91
CA TRP A 26 8.44 6.05 8.50
C TRP A 26 7.09 5.52 8.98
N LEU A 27 6.85 4.21 8.84
CA LEU A 27 5.63 3.57 9.30
C LEU A 27 5.48 3.73 10.82
N GLU A 28 6.54 3.54 11.60
CA GLU A 28 6.52 3.75 13.06
C GLU A 28 6.09 5.17 13.43
N THR A 29 6.43 6.20 12.63
CA THR A 29 5.93 7.57 12.89
C THR A 29 4.42 7.72 12.72
N LEU A 30 3.75 6.81 12.01
CA LEU A 30 2.32 6.91 11.72
C LEU A 30 1.46 6.72 12.98
N THR A 31 1.90 5.94 13.96
CA THR A 31 1.16 5.76 15.22
C THR A 31 1.03 7.06 15.98
N ASP A 32 2.10 7.85 16.01
CA ASP A 32 2.13 9.13 16.72
C ASP A 32 1.43 10.20 15.89
N ARG A 33 1.73 10.26 14.59
CA ARG A 33 1.16 11.25 13.67
C ARG A 33 -0.35 11.13 13.55
N PHE A 34 -0.87 9.91 13.59
CA PHE A 34 -2.28 9.59 13.45
C PHE A 34 -2.81 8.90 14.72
N ALA A 35 -2.40 9.40 15.89
CA ALA A 35 -2.79 8.87 17.19
C ALA A 35 -4.30 8.69 17.30
N GLY A 36 -4.72 7.50 17.75
CA GLY A 36 -6.13 7.11 17.87
C GLY A 36 -6.79 6.62 16.58
N MET A 37 -6.17 6.86 15.41
CA MET A 37 -6.59 6.28 14.13
C MET A 37 -5.72 5.07 13.76
N VAL A 38 -4.39 5.17 13.84
CA VAL A 38 -3.51 4.00 13.64
C VAL A 38 -3.37 3.25 14.96
N THR A 39 -3.77 1.98 14.97
CA THR A 39 -3.84 1.16 16.20
C THR A 39 -2.73 0.12 16.29
N GLY A 40 -2.01 -0.12 15.19
CA GLY A 40 -0.86 -1.00 15.20
C GLY A 40 -0.26 -1.17 13.82
N ILE A 41 1.00 -1.59 13.82
CA ILE A 41 1.78 -1.92 12.64
C ILE A 41 2.37 -3.30 12.89
N ASP A 42 2.22 -4.20 11.93
CA ASP A 42 2.64 -5.59 11.99
C ASP A 42 3.26 -5.98 10.64
N GLY A 43 3.94 -7.13 10.54
CA GLY A 43 4.47 -7.64 9.28
C GLY A 43 5.95 -8.03 9.31
N ASP A 44 6.51 -8.24 8.11
CA ASP A 44 7.88 -8.73 7.91
C ASP A 44 8.76 -7.69 7.20
N SER A 45 9.98 -8.10 6.84
CA SER A 45 10.98 -7.24 6.18
C SER A 45 10.54 -6.61 4.84
N LYS A 46 9.49 -7.11 4.18
CA LYS A 46 9.07 -6.65 2.84
C LYS A 46 7.62 -6.17 2.81
N ARG A 47 6.80 -6.59 3.77
CA ARG A 47 5.37 -6.31 3.78
C ARG A 47 4.88 -5.95 5.18
N TRP A 48 4.30 -4.76 5.30
CA TRP A 48 3.75 -4.22 6.54
C TRP A 48 2.24 -4.07 6.48
N LEU A 49 1.60 -4.36 7.60
CA LEU A 49 0.19 -4.27 7.86
C LEU A 49 -0.06 -3.08 8.79
N VAL A 50 -0.69 -2.02 8.31
CA VAL A 50 -1.14 -0.90 9.13
C VAL A 50 -2.61 -1.11 9.46
N ARG A 51 -2.91 -1.27 10.75
CA ARG A 51 -4.28 -1.34 11.25
C ARG A 51 -4.76 0.06 11.60
N THR A 52 -5.89 0.42 11.03
CA THR A 52 -6.54 1.70 11.27
C THR A 52 -7.91 1.47 11.88
N LYS A 53 -8.32 2.34 12.79
CA LYS A 53 -9.68 2.36 13.32
C LYS A 53 -10.61 2.96 12.27
N GLY A 54 -11.64 2.20 11.89
CA GLY A 54 -12.65 2.70 10.97
C GLY A 54 -13.76 3.47 11.71
N GLN A 55 -14.48 4.30 10.96
CA GLN A 55 -15.71 4.95 11.45
C GLN A 55 -16.93 4.01 11.35
N VAL A 56 -16.92 3.11 10.36
CA VAL A 56 -18.03 2.17 10.07
C VAL A 56 -17.66 0.73 10.40
N LYS A 57 -16.42 0.31 10.12
CA LYS A 57 -15.84 -0.96 10.60
C LYS A 57 -14.97 -0.70 11.82
N GLU A 58 -14.90 -1.63 12.77
CA GLU A 58 -14.00 -1.48 13.93
C GLU A 58 -12.55 -1.26 13.49
N TYR A 59 -12.11 -1.98 12.45
CA TYR A 59 -10.79 -1.80 11.85
C TYR A 59 -10.83 -1.89 10.32
N THR A 60 -9.99 -1.09 9.68
CA THR A 60 -9.62 -1.21 8.26
C THR A 60 -8.12 -1.39 8.16
N THR A 61 -7.72 -2.19 7.18
CA THR A 61 -6.36 -2.65 7.03
C THR A 61 -5.75 -2.07 5.76
N VAL A 62 -4.53 -1.56 5.89
CA VAL A 62 -3.72 -1.07 4.77
C VAL A 62 -2.42 -1.86 4.73
N TRP A 63 -2.11 -2.45 3.58
CA TRP A 63 -0.87 -3.14 3.31
C TRP A 63 0.10 -2.23 2.59
N PHE A 64 1.35 -2.23 3.04
CA PHE A 64 2.48 -1.65 2.35
C PHE A 64 3.42 -2.78 1.94
N SER A 65 3.77 -2.87 0.66
CA SER A 65 4.70 -3.87 0.15
C SER A 65 5.81 -3.17 -0.62
N LEU A 66 7.06 -3.35 -0.21
CA LEU A 66 8.21 -2.80 -0.90
C LEU A 66 8.88 -3.88 -1.74
N ASP A 67 8.74 -3.76 -3.06
CA ASP A 67 9.55 -4.52 -4.02
C ASP A 67 10.85 -3.73 -4.34
N GLN A 68 11.65 -4.16 -5.32
CA GLN A 68 12.95 -3.55 -5.63
C GLN A 68 12.92 -2.05 -5.92
N ARG A 69 11.79 -1.50 -6.41
CA ARG A 69 11.69 -0.09 -6.82
C ARG A 69 10.36 0.58 -6.52
N SER A 70 9.37 -0.16 -6.04
CA SER A 70 8.01 0.34 -5.85
C SER A 70 7.48 -0.01 -4.48
N LEU A 71 7.00 1.00 -3.78
CA LEU A 71 6.15 0.83 -2.60
C LEU A 71 4.70 0.72 -3.08
N GLN A 72 4.13 -0.47 -2.97
CA GLN A 72 2.71 -0.71 -3.25
C GLN A 72 1.90 -0.49 -1.98
N VAL A 73 0.74 0.16 -2.13
CA VAL A 73 -0.20 0.41 -1.02
C VAL A 73 -1.55 -0.17 -1.40
N GLU A 74 -2.07 -1.09 -0.59
CA GLU A 74 -3.34 -1.78 -0.81
C GLU A 74 -4.25 -1.61 0.40
N SER A 75 -5.51 -1.24 0.20
CA SER A 75 -6.52 -1.22 1.28
C SER A 75 -7.68 -2.15 0.95
N GLN A 76 -8.00 -3.04 1.88
CA GLN A 76 -9.08 -4.01 1.72
C GLN A 76 -10.37 -3.42 2.27
N LEU A 77 -11.25 -2.96 1.37
CA LEU A 77 -12.45 -2.21 1.74
C LEU A 77 -13.62 -3.13 2.09
N MET A 78 -13.95 -4.07 1.21
CA MET A 78 -15.11 -4.97 1.33
C MET A 78 -14.75 -6.35 0.75
N PRO A 79 -15.40 -7.44 1.23
CA PRO A 79 -15.33 -8.72 0.54
C PRO A 79 -15.88 -8.60 -0.88
N ALA A 80 -15.59 -9.61 -1.70
CA ALA A 80 -16.18 -9.71 -3.03
C ALA A 80 -17.71 -9.64 -2.94
N ALA A 81 -18.35 -8.98 -3.91
CA ALA A 81 -19.80 -8.91 -3.99
C ALA A 81 -20.37 -10.31 -4.24
N GLU A 82 -21.40 -10.68 -3.48
CA GLU A 82 -22.12 -11.96 -3.65
C GLU A 82 -23.27 -11.84 -4.65
N GLU A 83 -23.86 -10.65 -4.77
CA GLU A 83 -24.96 -10.31 -5.67
C GLU A 83 -24.61 -9.07 -6.49
N ASP A 84 -25.31 -8.88 -7.63
CA ASP A 84 -25.12 -7.72 -8.53
C ASP A 84 -23.65 -7.46 -8.91
N VAL A 85 -22.87 -8.54 -9.08
CA VAL A 85 -21.42 -8.51 -9.32
C VAL A 85 -21.04 -7.60 -10.50
N GLU A 86 -21.78 -7.68 -11.60
CA GLU A 86 -21.56 -6.86 -12.79
C GLU A 86 -21.73 -5.36 -12.50
N ARG A 87 -22.78 -5.00 -11.75
CA ARG A 87 -23.05 -3.62 -11.36
C ARG A 87 -22.00 -3.09 -10.38
N CYS A 88 -21.51 -3.95 -9.48
CA CYS A 88 -20.41 -3.62 -8.59
C CYS A 88 -19.13 -3.32 -9.38
N TYR A 89 -18.73 -4.19 -10.32
CA TYR A 89 -17.57 -3.95 -11.17
C TYR A 89 -17.72 -2.73 -12.08
N GLU A 90 -18.90 -2.50 -12.66
CA GLU A 90 -19.16 -1.30 -13.45
C GLU A 90 -18.94 -0.03 -12.62
N PHE A 91 -19.46 0.00 -11.39
CA PHE A 91 -19.25 1.12 -10.47
C PHE A 91 -17.76 1.33 -10.15
N LEU A 92 -17.02 0.26 -9.85
CA LEU A 92 -15.59 0.33 -9.54
C LEU A 92 -14.77 0.85 -10.73
N LEU A 93 -15.03 0.35 -11.94
CA LEU A 93 -14.34 0.81 -13.16
C LEU A 93 -14.61 2.29 -13.45
N ARG A 94 -15.85 2.76 -13.24
CA ARG A 94 -16.21 4.19 -13.39
C ARG A 94 -15.57 5.08 -12.32
N LYS A 95 -15.27 4.54 -11.14
CA LYS A 95 -14.52 5.27 -10.11
C LYS A 95 -13.04 5.32 -10.47
N ASN A 96 -12.47 4.21 -10.94
CA ASN A 96 -11.06 4.14 -11.36
C ASN A 96 -10.75 5.10 -12.50
N SER A 97 -11.66 5.29 -13.47
CA SER A 97 -11.45 6.25 -14.55
C SER A 97 -11.40 7.72 -14.10
N LYS A 98 -11.85 8.02 -12.87
CA LYS A 98 -11.79 9.37 -12.27
C LYS A 98 -10.57 9.59 -11.37
N LEU A 99 -9.75 8.56 -11.15
CA LEU A 99 -8.53 8.63 -10.32
C LEU A 99 -7.28 9.01 -11.12
N VAL A 100 -7.41 9.20 -12.45
CA VAL A 100 -6.33 9.55 -13.38
C VAL A 100 -6.10 11.06 -13.42
#